data_AF-A0A7S9IL82-F1
#
_entry.id   AF-A0A7S9IL82-F1
#
_cell.length_a   1.000
_cell.length_b   1.000
_cell.length_c   1.000
_cell.angle_alpha   90.00
_cell.angle_beta   90.00
_cell.angle_gamma   90.00
#
_symmetry.space_group_name_H-M   'P 1'
#
loop_
_entity.id
_entity.type
_entity.pdbx_description
1 polymer ?
#
loop_
_entity_poly.entity_id
_entity_poly.type
_entity_poly.pdbx_seq_one_letter_code
_entity_poly.pdbx_strand_id
1 'polypeptide(L)'
;MRRIRNYYFSITNYIPSTTLRGAILAEYYNQTGKIDENFYVSPAYPIKTAPAHYFSPAKERKGDEFIEVKRILEKKEKEFEANKPIEEIMKLEIDGKHPKPKIGSLITYEGETDKENKYREFSSKSIIQMHVAIDKTSISSYKGMLFAYEYKEFDEMWAIASDSEVIDTVKRIKIGRGKNRGNKVVDVEKVREVSLDQSKGLLYCLSPCIGSLFGKTFFKAKYIIGDKSIYSGWFTVDSFSGQKPVFETLREGSLVYVESFSNEKSLMPAGLNFMLRISDLSSILNKVS
;
A
#
# COMPACT_ATOMS: atom_id res chain seq x y z
N MET A 1 -5.64 30.56 -20.79
CA MET A 1 -4.94 30.73 -19.49
C MET A 1 -5.60 29.79 -18.47
N ARG A 2 -4.89 28.80 -17.89
CA ARG A 2 -5.48 27.91 -16.87
C ARG A 2 -5.79 28.72 -15.60
N ARG A 3 -7.05 28.67 -15.12
CA ARG A 3 -7.48 29.39 -13.90
C ARG A 3 -6.92 28.76 -12.61
N ILE A 4 -6.63 27.46 -12.61
CA ILE A 4 -6.08 26.69 -11.48
C ILE A 4 -4.57 26.51 -11.65
N ARG A 5 -3.78 26.80 -10.61
CA ARG A 5 -2.32 26.67 -10.67
C ARG A 5 -1.88 25.22 -10.53
N ASN A 6 -2.39 24.49 -9.54
CA ASN A 6 -2.06 23.09 -9.30
C ASN A 6 -3.30 22.28 -8.91
N TYR A 7 -3.33 21.02 -9.37
CA TYR A 7 -4.25 19.99 -8.91
C TYR A 7 -3.49 19.02 -8.00
N TYR A 8 -4.08 18.71 -6.85
CA TYR A 8 -3.54 17.80 -5.87
C TYR A 8 -4.51 16.62 -5.71
N PHE A 9 -4.41 15.68 -6.65
CA PHE A 9 -5.19 14.45 -6.63
C PHE A 9 -4.46 13.36 -5.86
N SER A 10 -5.22 12.52 -5.17
CA SER A 10 -4.69 11.34 -4.50
C SER A 10 -4.64 10.19 -5.50
N ILE A 11 -3.44 9.66 -5.71
CA ILE A 11 -3.19 8.58 -6.69
C ILE A 11 -3.73 7.24 -6.15
N THR A 12 -3.92 7.11 -4.83
CA THR A 12 -4.22 5.85 -4.16
C THR A 12 -5.54 5.90 -3.38
N ASN A 13 -6.21 4.74 -3.26
CA ASN A 13 -7.42 4.54 -2.45
C ASN A 13 -7.09 3.91 -1.09
N TYR A 14 -5.92 4.25 -0.55
CA TYR A 14 -5.38 3.78 0.73
C TYR A 14 -4.38 4.82 1.25
N ILE A 15 -4.04 4.75 2.54
CA ILE A 15 -3.05 5.64 3.15
C ILE A 15 -1.66 5.00 3.02
N PRO A 16 -0.71 5.65 2.32
CA PRO A 16 0.64 5.09 2.18
C PRO A 16 1.34 4.91 3.53
N SER A 17 2.12 3.83 3.64
CA SER A 17 2.92 3.51 4.84
C SER A 17 3.72 4.70 5.35
N THR A 18 4.38 5.44 4.45
CA THR A 18 5.21 6.59 4.84
C THR A 18 4.43 7.72 5.48
N THR A 19 3.18 7.94 5.07
CA THR A 19 2.29 8.95 5.65
C THR A 19 1.78 8.47 7.02
N LEU A 20 1.37 7.21 7.11
CA LEU A 20 0.89 6.62 8.37
C LEU A 20 1.99 6.57 9.43
N ARG A 21 3.18 6.06 9.07
CA ARG A 21 4.36 6.03 9.93
C ARG A 21 4.73 7.41 10.45
N GLY A 22 4.76 8.41 9.57
CA GLY A 22 5.07 9.78 9.94
C GLY A 22 4.07 10.37 10.95
N ALA A 23 2.77 10.10 10.75
CA ALA A 23 1.73 10.55 11.67
C ALA A 23 1.84 9.89 13.05
N ILE A 24 2.08 8.57 13.09
CA ILE A 24 2.26 7.82 14.35
C ILE A 24 3.51 8.29 15.09
N LEU A 25 4.65 8.37 14.42
CA LEU A 25 5.91 8.78 15.07
C LEU A 25 5.90 10.23 15.52
N ALA A 26 5.25 11.13 14.76
CA ALA A 26 5.10 12.52 15.18
C ALA A 26 4.29 12.62 16.48
N GLU A 27 3.21 11.85 16.61
CA GLU A 27 2.43 11.81 17.84
C GLU A 27 3.22 11.19 18.99
N TYR A 28 3.90 10.06 18.75
CA TYR A 28 4.75 9.42 19.75
C TYR A 28 5.84 10.36 20.28
N TYR A 29 6.49 11.10 19.39
CA TYR A 29 7.47 12.12 19.75
C TYR A 29 6.86 13.24 20.61
N ASN A 30 5.65 13.72 20.26
CA ASN A 30 4.98 14.75 21.06
C ASN A 30 4.63 14.27 22.47
N GLN A 31 4.34 12.98 22.66
CA GLN A 31 3.97 12.42 23.95
C GLN A 31 5.19 12.03 24.81
N THR A 32 6.27 11.57 24.19
CA THR A 32 7.41 10.94 24.90
C THR A 32 8.74 11.66 24.74
N GLY A 33 8.88 12.54 23.75
CA GLY A 33 10.16 13.14 23.35
C GLY A 33 11.13 12.18 22.65
N LYS A 34 10.71 10.94 22.35
CA LYS A 34 11.56 9.89 21.74
C LYS A 34 11.16 9.64 20.28
N ILE A 35 12.11 9.16 19.48
CA ILE A 35 11.89 8.68 18.11
C ILE A 35 12.38 7.25 18.01
N ASP A 36 11.51 6.33 17.60
CA ASP A 36 11.89 4.97 17.22
C ASP A 36 12.10 4.90 15.70
N GLU A 37 13.36 4.91 15.28
CA GLU A 37 13.74 4.86 13.86
C GLU A 37 13.38 3.52 13.21
N ASN A 38 13.31 2.44 14.00
CA ASN A 38 13.06 1.09 13.51
C ASN A 38 11.58 0.74 13.45
N PHE A 39 10.71 1.55 14.08
CA PHE A 39 9.27 1.40 13.97
C PHE A 39 8.85 1.40 12.50
N TYR A 40 8.01 0.44 12.13
CA TYR A 40 7.46 0.34 10.80
C TYR A 40 5.96 0.03 10.85
N VAL A 41 5.26 0.46 9.80
CA VAL A 41 3.84 0.17 9.61
C VAL A 41 3.58 -0.01 8.12
N SER A 42 2.74 -0.96 7.73
CA SER A 42 2.33 -1.17 6.34
C SER A 42 1.50 0.02 5.83
N PRO A 43 1.17 0.09 4.54
CA PRO A 43 0.07 0.94 4.10
C PRO A 43 -1.21 0.57 4.86
N ALA A 44 -2.05 1.56 5.16
CA ALA A 44 -3.37 1.32 5.72
C ALA A 44 -4.37 1.18 4.58
N TYR A 45 -4.97 -0.01 4.49
CA TYR A 45 -5.98 -0.36 3.50
C TYR A 45 -7.37 -0.35 4.14
N PRO A 46 -8.44 0.02 3.42
CA PRO A 46 -9.81 -0.18 3.90
C PRO A 46 -10.06 -1.62 4.37
N ILE A 47 -10.90 -1.82 5.38
CA ILE A 47 -11.26 -3.15 5.90
C ILE A 47 -11.67 -4.11 4.77
N LYS A 48 -11.23 -5.37 4.86
CA LYS A 48 -11.46 -6.43 3.86
C LYS A 48 -10.91 -6.13 2.46
N THR A 49 -10.01 -5.15 2.32
CA THR A 49 -9.37 -4.85 1.02
C THR A 49 -7.89 -5.17 1.00
N ALA A 50 -7.40 -5.62 -0.16
CA ALA A 50 -5.98 -5.82 -0.43
C ALA A 50 -5.66 -5.52 -1.91
N PRO A 51 -4.41 -5.14 -2.23
CA PRO A 51 -3.96 -5.05 -3.62
C PRO A 51 -4.09 -6.39 -4.36
N ALA A 52 -4.71 -6.38 -5.54
CA ALA A 52 -4.81 -7.54 -6.40
C ALA A 52 -3.42 -7.96 -6.93
N HIS A 53 -3.17 -9.26 -6.99
CA HIS A 53 -1.99 -9.84 -7.61
C HIS A 53 -2.30 -10.50 -8.95
N TYR A 54 -1.29 -11.04 -9.63
CA TYR A 54 -1.44 -11.67 -10.95
C TYR A 54 -2.52 -12.77 -10.96
N PHE A 55 -2.52 -13.66 -9.96
CA PHE A 55 -3.45 -14.78 -9.84
C PHE A 55 -4.81 -14.44 -9.21
N SER A 56 -5.12 -13.15 -9.06
CA SER A 56 -6.43 -12.64 -8.66
C SER A 56 -6.92 -11.68 -9.76
N PRO A 57 -7.18 -12.18 -10.98
CA PRO A 57 -7.49 -11.34 -12.12
C PRO A 57 -8.91 -10.76 -12.05
N ALA A 58 -9.17 -9.75 -12.87
CA ALA A 58 -10.52 -9.32 -13.16
C ALA A 58 -11.20 -10.30 -14.11
N LYS A 59 -12.47 -10.64 -13.88
CA LYS A 59 -13.25 -11.55 -14.76
C LYS A 59 -13.32 -11.03 -16.20
N GLU A 60 -13.35 -9.71 -16.35
CA GLU A 60 -13.42 -9.02 -17.63
C GLU A 60 -12.40 -7.88 -17.70
N ARG A 61 -11.97 -7.51 -18.92
CA ARG A 61 -10.95 -6.46 -19.14
C ARG A 61 -11.30 -5.12 -18.47
N LYS A 62 -12.59 -4.75 -18.46
CA LYS A 62 -13.12 -3.53 -17.84
C LYS A 62 -14.02 -3.83 -16.63
N GLY A 63 -14.09 -5.09 -16.20
CA GLY A 63 -14.90 -5.51 -15.06
C GLY A 63 -14.31 -5.03 -13.75
N ASP A 64 -15.19 -4.79 -12.78
CA ASP A 64 -14.91 -4.52 -11.38
C ASP A 64 -14.95 -5.80 -10.53
N GLU A 65 -15.40 -6.93 -11.09
CA GLU A 65 -15.39 -8.24 -10.41
C GLU A 65 -14.06 -8.97 -10.61
N PHE A 66 -13.55 -9.53 -9.51
CA PHE A 66 -12.29 -10.26 -9.43
C PHE A 66 -12.52 -11.64 -8.81
N ILE A 67 -11.68 -12.59 -9.21
CA ILE A 67 -11.73 -13.97 -8.73
C ILE A 67 -10.33 -14.47 -8.44
N GLU A 68 -10.22 -15.37 -7.47
CA GLU A 68 -8.97 -16.01 -7.09
C GLU A 68 -9.26 -17.46 -6.68
N VAL A 69 -8.52 -18.41 -7.25
CA VAL A 69 -8.61 -19.80 -6.83
C VAL A 69 -8.03 -19.94 -5.42
N LYS A 70 -8.72 -20.64 -4.52
CA LYS A 70 -8.24 -20.87 -3.15
C LYS A 70 -6.86 -21.53 -3.16
N ARG A 71 -5.97 -21.00 -2.31
CA ARG A 71 -4.57 -21.43 -2.14
C ARG A 71 -3.74 -21.42 -3.43
N ILE A 72 -4.05 -20.52 -4.38
CA ILE A 72 -3.35 -20.48 -5.67
C ILE A 72 -1.86 -20.20 -5.50
N LEU A 73 -1.46 -19.37 -4.55
CA LEU A 73 -0.04 -19.02 -4.37
C LEU A 73 0.76 -20.18 -3.79
N GLU A 74 0.20 -20.99 -2.89
CA GLU A 74 0.84 -22.25 -2.44
C GLU A 74 1.05 -23.23 -3.60
N LYS A 75 0.05 -23.35 -4.49
CA LYS A 75 0.17 -24.22 -5.67
C LYS A 75 1.26 -23.72 -6.60
N LYS A 76 1.30 -22.42 -6.87
CA LYS A 76 2.29 -21.79 -7.76
C LYS A 76 3.69 -21.83 -7.17
N GLU A 77 3.84 -21.71 -5.87
CA GLU A 77 5.12 -21.89 -5.20
C GLU A 77 5.71 -23.29 -5.40
N LYS A 78 4.90 -24.34 -5.26
CA LYS A 78 5.33 -25.71 -5.56
C LYS A 78 5.75 -25.91 -7.02
N GLU A 79 5.09 -25.21 -7.95
CA GLU A 79 5.47 -25.22 -9.36
C GLU A 79 6.83 -24.53 -9.59
N PHE A 80 7.13 -23.44 -8.88
CA PHE A 80 8.45 -22.80 -8.87
C PHE A 80 9.54 -23.71 -8.29
N GLU A 81 9.26 -24.37 -7.16
CA GLU A 81 10.17 -25.32 -6.51
C GLU A 81 10.50 -26.51 -7.42
N ALA A 82 9.50 -27.00 -8.18
CA ALA A 82 9.66 -28.04 -9.18
C ALA A 82 10.39 -27.58 -10.47
N ASN A 83 10.82 -26.32 -10.55
CA ASN A 83 11.46 -25.71 -11.72
C ASN A 83 10.65 -25.85 -13.01
N LYS A 84 9.33 -25.76 -12.93
CA LYS A 84 8.48 -25.71 -14.13
C LYS A 84 8.78 -24.45 -14.97
N PRO A 85 8.56 -24.48 -16.29
CA PRO A 85 8.68 -23.30 -17.15
C PRO A 85 7.79 -22.16 -16.65
N ILE A 86 8.28 -20.93 -16.74
CA ILE A 86 7.55 -19.75 -16.24
C ILE A 86 6.22 -19.57 -16.98
N GLU A 87 6.14 -19.97 -18.25
CA GLU A 87 4.94 -19.94 -19.08
C GLU A 87 3.85 -20.85 -18.52
N GLU A 88 4.22 -22.00 -17.95
CA GLU A 88 3.28 -22.92 -17.29
C GLU A 88 2.80 -22.35 -15.96
N ILE A 89 3.72 -21.78 -15.18
CA ILE A 89 3.41 -21.16 -13.88
C ILE A 89 2.46 -19.97 -14.07
N MET A 90 2.73 -19.13 -15.06
CA MET A 90 1.91 -17.95 -15.37
C MET A 90 0.61 -18.30 -16.09
N LYS A 91 0.37 -19.57 -16.45
CA LYS A 91 -0.89 -19.95 -17.10
C LYS A 91 -2.06 -19.64 -16.17
N LEU A 92 -2.95 -18.78 -16.67
CA LEU A 92 -4.10 -18.28 -15.95
C LEU A 92 -5.36 -18.65 -16.75
N GLU A 93 -6.05 -19.68 -16.26
CA GLU A 93 -7.24 -20.24 -16.89
C GLU A 93 -8.29 -20.46 -15.82
N ILE A 94 -9.44 -19.79 -15.96
CA ILE A 94 -10.57 -19.92 -15.03
C ILE A 94 -11.82 -20.12 -15.87
N ASP A 95 -12.52 -21.24 -15.64
CA ASP A 95 -13.69 -21.67 -16.43
C ASP A 95 -13.47 -21.62 -17.95
N GLY A 96 -12.30 -22.05 -18.41
CA GLY A 96 -11.92 -22.04 -19.84
C GLY A 96 -11.67 -20.65 -20.43
N LYS A 97 -11.65 -19.60 -19.61
CA LYS A 97 -11.30 -18.24 -20.02
C LYS A 97 -9.89 -17.87 -19.57
N HIS A 98 -9.28 -16.93 -20.30
CA HIS A 98 -7.99 -16.30 -19.95
C HIS A 98 -8.22 -14.87 -19.45
N PRO A 99 -8.60 -14.68 -18.18
CA PRO A 99 -8.84 -13.37 -17.62
C PRO A 99 -7.52 -12.57 -17.52
N LYS A 100 -7.64 -11.23 -17.55
CA LYS A 100 -6.47 -10.35 -17.50
C LYS A 100 -6.17 -9.90 -16.08
N PRO A 101 -4.90 -9.96 -15.65
CA PRO A 101 -4.50 -9.44 -14.34
C PRO A 101 -4.61 -7.91 -14.33
N LYS A 102 -4.98 -7.36 -13.16
CA LYS A 102 -4.94 -5.92 -12.86
C LYS A 102 -4.15 -5.73 -11.55
N ILE A 103 -2.83 -5.87 -11.64
CA ILE A 103 -1.96 -5.88 -10.45
C ILE A 103 -2.03 -4.51 -9.74
N GLY A 104 -2.19 -4.54 -8.42
CA GLY A 104 -2.25 -3.36 -7.57
C GLY A 104 -3.56 -2.58 -7.62
N SER A 105 -4.58 -3.06 -8.34
CA SER A 105 -5.97 -2.60 -8.12
C SER A 105 -6.38 -3.02 -6.72
N LEU A 106 -6.95 -2.10 -5.94
CA LEU A 106 -7.44 -2.43 -4.60
C LEU A 106 -8.76 -3.17 -4.72
N ILE A 107 -8.87 -4.37 -4.13
CA ILE A 107 -10.06 -5.21 -4.24
C ILE A 107 -10.59 -5.60 -2.86
N THR A 108 -11.92 -5.63 -2.71
CA THR A 108 -12.66 -5.92 -1.47
C THR A 108 -13.21 -7.33 -1.53
N TYR A 109 -13.02 -8.12 -0.48
CA TYR A 109 -13.59 -9.47 -0.38
C TYR A 109 -15.13 -9.41 -0.25
N GLU A 110 -15.85 -10.07 -1.17
CA GLU A 110 -17.32 -10.14 -1.19
C GLU A 110 -17.86 -11.52 -0.76
N GLY A 111 -17.00 -12.53 -0.70
CA GLY A 111 -17.37 -13.88 -0.30
C GLY A 111 -16.59 -14.94 -1.05
N GLU A 112 -17.07 -16.18 -0.95
CA GLU A 112 -16.39 -17.33 -1.52
C GLU A 112 -17.35 -18.40 -2.02
N THR A 113 -16.79 -19.32 -2.79
CA THR A 113 -17.38 -20.61 -3.15
C THR A 113 -16.47 -21.73 -2.65
N ASP A 114 -16.81 -22.98 -2.94
CA ASP A 114 -15.96 -24.12 -2.58
C ASP A 114 -14.53 -24.02 -3.14
N LYS A 115 -14.36 -23.39 -4.32
CA LYS A 115 -13.08 -23.36 -5.05
C LYS A 115 -12.43 -21.97 -5.12
N GLU A 116 -13.21 -20.91 -4.97
CA GLU A 116 -12.79 -19.56 -5.33
C GLU A 116 -13.19 -18.51 -4.30
N ASN A 117 -12.31 -17.52 -4.13
CA ASN A 117 -12.59 -16.27 -3.45
C ASN A 117 -13.07 -15.23 -4.47
N LYS A 118 -14.08 -14.45 -4.10
CA LYS A 118 -14.69 -13.41 -4.94
C LYS A 118 -14.42 -12.03 -4.35
N TYR A 119 -14.05 -11.10 -5.22
CA TYR A 119 -13.75 -9.74 -4.82
C TYR A 119 -14.35 -8.72 -5.80
N ARG A 120 -14.47 -7.48 -5.33
CA ARG A 120 -14.87 -6.33 -6.16
C ARG A 120 -13.88 -5.18 -6.05
N GLU A 121 -13.66 -4.46 -7.13
CA GLU A 121 -12.80 -3.26 -7.16
C GLU A 121 -13.26 -2.25 -6.10
N PHE A 122 -12.34 -1.83 -5.24
CA PHE A 122 -12.59 -0.79 -4.25
C PHE A 122 -12.32 0.58 -4.84
N SER A 123 -13.28 1.48 -4.68
CA SER A 123 -13.11 2.91 -4.93
C SER A 123 -13.66 3.69 -3.76
N SER A 124 -12.85 4.58 -3.18
CA SER A 124 -13.35 5.49 -2.16
C SER A 124 -14.19 6.60 -2.78
N LYS A 125 -15.17 7.08 -2.02
CA LYS A 125 -15.87 8.33 -2.36
C LYS A 125 -14.85 9.47 -2.29
N SER A 126 -14.85 10.35 -3.29
CA SER A 126 -13.99 11.52 -3.28
C SER A 126 -14.74 12.78 -3.65
N ILE A 127 -14.33 13.90 -3.04
CA ILE A 127 -14.81 15.24 -3.35
C ILE A 127 -13.62 16.12 -3.73
N ILE A 128 -13.79 16.95 -4.74
CA ILE A 128 -12.77 17.93 -5.15
C ILE A 128 -13.20 19.29 -4.61
N GLN A 129 -12.40 19.89 -3.74
CA GLN A 129 -12.64 21.26 -3.26
C GLN A 129 -11.60 22.22 -3.80
N MET A 130 -12.04 23.44 -4.12
CA MET A 130 -11.20 24.52 -4.61
C MET A 130 -10.87 25.48 -3.47
N HIS A 131 -9.58 25.73 -3.29
CA HIS A 131 -9.05 26.63 -2.26
C HIS A 131 -8.37 27.81 -2.92
N VAL A 132 -8.66 29.01 -2.41
CA VAL A 132 -8.08 30.28 -2.86
C VAL A 132 -7.34 30.92 -1.69
N ALA A 133 -6.18 31.51 -1.96
CA ALA A 133 -5.56 32.43 -0.99
C ALA A 133 -6.09 33.84 -1.22
N ILE A 134 -6.52 34.50 -0.15
CA ILE A 134 -6.97 35.89 -0.16
C ILE A 134 -5.86 36.75 0.43
N ASP A 135 -5.48 37.79 -0.30
CA ASP A 135 -4.61 38.84 0.23
C ASP A 135 -5.36 39.66 1.27
N LYS A 136 -4.80 39.76 2.48
CA LYS A 136 -5.43 40.50 3.59
C LYS A 136 -5.44 42.01 3.35
N THR A 137 -4.52 42.54 2.54
CA THR A 137 -4.42 43.98 2.30
C THR A 137 -5.39 44.42 1.21
N SER A 138 -5.45 43.68 0.10
CA SER A 138 -6.33 44.02 -1.03
C SER A 138 -7.72 43.37 -0.98
N ILE A 139 -7.96 42.45 -0.03
CA ILE A 139 -9.18 41.64 0.09
C ILE A 139 -9.54 40.97 -1.26
N SER A 140 -8.52 40.65 -2.04
CA SER A 140 -8.66 40.08 -3.38
C SER A 140 -7.98 38.72 -3.46
N SER A 141 -8.39 37.90 -4.43
CA SER A 141 -7.75 36.61 -4.65
C SER A 141 -6.30 36.82 -5.09
N TYR A 142 -5.35 36.22 -4.36
CA TYR A 142 -3.96 36.30 -4.72
C TYR A 142 -3.72 35.56 -6.05
N LYS A 143 -3.17 36.27 -7.03
CA LYS A 143 -2.97 35.73 -8.39
C LYS A 143 -2.15 34.45 -8.35
N GLY A 144 -2.66 33.40 -8.97
CA GLY A 144 -1.99 32.10 -9.02
C GLY A 144 -1.98 31.35 -7.69
N MET A 145 -2.95 31.58 -6.80
CA MET A 145 -3.08 30.83 -5.55
C MET A 145 -4.43 30.12 -5.46
N LEU A 146 -4.92 29.65 -6.62
CA LEU A 146 -6.07 28.75 -6.73
C LEU A 146 -5.57 27.30 -6.85
N PHE A 147 -6.00 26.47 -5.90
CA PHE A 147 -5.61 25.07 -5.78
C PHE A 147 -6.85 24.19 -5.74
N ALA A 148 -6.79 23.03 -6.37
CA ALA A 148 -7.83 22.01 -6.26
C ALA A 148 -7.27 20.81 -5.49
N TYR A 149 -7.95 20.41 -4.42
CA TYR A 149 -7.59 19.27 -3.59
C TYR A 149 -8.67 18.21 -3.69
N GLU A 150 -8.28 16.96 -3.96
CA GLU A 150 -9.16 15.81 -3.79
C GLU A 150 -9.10 15.33 -2.34
N TYR A 151 -10.27 15.18 -1.73
CA TYR A 151 -10.46 14.58 -0.42
C TYR A 151 -11.14 13.23 -0.62
N LYS A 152 -10.52 12.17 -0.11
CA LYS A 152 -11.07 10.82 -0.12
C LYS A 152 -11.65 10.50 1.24
N GLU A 153 -12.83 9.91 1.23
CA GLU A 153 -13.50 9.42 2.42
C GLU A 153 -13.11 7.96 2.64
N PHE A 154 -12.62 7.67 3.84
CA PHE A 154 -12.31 6.33 4.32
C PHE A 154 -12.99 6.17 5.68
N ASP A 155 -13.61 5.01 5.89
CA ASP A 155 -14.14 4.61 7.18
C ASP A 155 -13.01 3.89 7.95
N GLU A 156 -13.23 2.63 8.31
CA GLU A 156 -12.24 1.80 8.99
C GLU A 156 -11.18 1.27 8.02
N MET A 157 -9.94 1.24 8.49
CA MET A 157 -8.77 0.79 7.75
C MET A 157 -7.92 -0.13 8.64
N TRP A 158 -7.23 -1.09 8.03
CA TRP A 158 -6.29 -1.98 8.68
C TRP A 158 -4.87 -1.71 8.21
N ALA A 159 -3.90 -1.89 9.10
CA ALA A 159 -2.48 -1.86 8.81
C ALA A 159 -1.74 -2.82 9.76
N ILE A 160 -0.54 -3.23 9.38
CA ILE A 160 0.34 -4.08 10.20
C ILE A 160 1.51 -3.24 10.67
N ALA A 161 1.69 -3.12 11.98
CA ALA A 161 2.81 -2.41 12.59
C ALA A 161 3.80 -3.37 13.24
N SER A 162 5.04 -2.92 13.44
CA SER A 162 5.99 -3.58 14.33
C SER A 162 5.45 -3.60 15.75
N ASP A 163 5.67 -4.70 16.47
CA ASP A 163 5.40 -4.77 17.89
C ASP A 163 6.41 -3.88 18.65
N SER A 164 5.96 -2.71 19.11
CA SER A 164 6.77 -1.76 19.86
C SER A 164 5.92 -0.83 20.73
N GLU A 165 6.54 -0.22 21.74
CA GLU A 165 5.93 0.76 22.65
C GLU A 165 5.20 1.90 21.90
N VAL A 166 5.61 2.20 20.66
CA VAL A 166 4.99 3.21 19.80
C VAL A 166 3.51 2.93 19.59
N ILE A 167 3.12 1.70 19.24
CA ILE A 167 1.71 1.38 18.93
C ILE A 167 0.85 1.23 20.19
N ASP A 168 1.48 0.89 21.32
CA ASP A 168 0.78 0.81 22.60
C ASP A 168 0.46 2.20 23.17
N THR A 169 1.36 3.16 22.94
CA THR A 169 1.25 4.55 23.41
C THR A 169 0.31 5.40 22.55
N VAL A 170 0.45 5.33 21.23
CA VAL A 170 -0.27 6.23 20.31
C VAL A 170 -1.72 5.75 20.09
N LYS A 171 -2.68 6.52 20.61
CA LYS A 171 -4.13 6.25 20.43
C LYS A 171 -4.83 7.14 19.42
N ARG A 172 -4.26 8.31 19.10
CA ARG A 172 -4.86 9.28 18.18
C ARG A 172 -3.80 9.92 17.33
N ILE A 173 -3.99 9.92 16.02
CA ILE A 173 -3.06 10.54 15.09
C ILE A 173 -3.77 11.58 14.24
N LYS A 174 -2.97 12.45 13.65
CA LYS A 174 -3.40 13.49 12.72
C LYS A 174 -2.87 13.16 11.34
N ILE A 175 -3.76 12.82 10.41
CA ILE A 175 -3.40 12.50 9.03
C ILE A 175 -3.91 13.62 8.12
N GLY A 176 -3.05 14.10 7.23
CA GLY A 176 -3.41 15.10 6.23
C GLY A 176 -2.26 16.04 5.85
N ARG A 177 -2.54 17.02 5.00
CA ARG A 177 -1.55 17.97 4.45
C ARG A 177 -1.40 19.25 5.28
N GLY A 178 -1.75 19.21 6.58
CA GLY A 178 -1.56 20.29 7.54
C GLY A 178 -2.83 20.75 8.24
N LYS A 179 -2.68 21.49 9.36
CA LYS A 179 -3.74 21.86 10.32
C LYS A 179 -5.05 22.39 9.68
N ASN A 180 -4.94 23.15 8.59
CA ASN A 180 -6.07 23.80 7.92
C ASN A 180 -6.48 23.13 6.60
N ARG A 181 -5.88 21.99 6.23
CA ARG A 181 -6.07 21.34 4.91
C ARG A 181 -6.21 19.83 5.07
N GLY A 182 -7.35 19.41 5.60
CA GLY A 182 -7.72 18.00 5.73
C GLY A 182 -7.00 17.26 6.87
N ASN A 183 -6.67 17.97 7.96
CA ASN A 183 -6.12 17.34 9.15
C ASN A 183 -7.22 16.60 9.92
N LYS A 184 -7.41 15.32 9.59
CA LYS A 184 -8.38 14.48 10.29
C LYS A 184 -7.68 13.82 11.47
N VAL A 185 -8.34 13.91 12.63
CA VAL A 185 -7.99 13.12 13.80
C VAL A 185 -8.57 11.73 13.57
N VAL A 186 -7.72 10.73 13.70
CA VAL A 186 -8.07 9.31 13.52
C VAL A 186 -7.65 8.58 14.78
N ASP A 187 -8.52 7.73 15.31
CA ASP A 187 -8.19 6.85 16.42
C ASP A 187 -7.38 5.64 15.90
N VAL A 188 -6.40 5.20 16.70
CA VAL A 188 -5.52 4.07 16.38
C VAL A 188 -5.69 3.04 17.49
N GLU A 189 -6.01 1.81 17.09
CA GLU A 189 -6.25 0.70 17.99
C GLU A 189 -5.43 -0.53 17.60
N LYS A 190 -4.71 -1.11 18.56
CA LYS A 190 -4.07 -2.43 18.41
C LYS A 190 -5.17 -3.49 18.59
N VAL A 191 -5.65 -4.05 17.47
CA VAL A 191 -6.74 -5.03 17.47
C VAL A 191 -6.26 -6.42 17.87
N ARG A 192 -5.16 -6.89 17.26
CA ARG A 192 -4.57 -8.22 17.54
C ARG A 192 -3.12 -8.29 17.07
N GLU A 193 -2.40 -9.28 17.60
CA GLU A 193 -1.07 -9.64 17.10
C GLU A 193 -1.18 -10.67 15.98
N VAL A 194 -0.35 -10.52 14.94
CA VAL A 194 -0.35 -11.42 13.78
C VAL A 194 1.06 -11.92 13.51
N SER A 195 1.19 -13.23 13.32
CA SER A 195 2.43 -13.83 12.83
C SER A 195 2.44 -13.82 11.30
N LEU A 196 3.48 -13.20 10.75
CA LEU A 196 3.72 -13.05 9.33
C LEU A 196 4.91 -13.93 8.93
N ASP A 197 4.71 -14.76 7.91
CA ASP A 197 5.81 -15.52 7.31
C ASP A 197 6.49 -14.64 6.25
N GLN A 198 7.77 -14.33 6.49
CA GLN A 198 8.64 -13.56 5.60
C GLN A 198 9.78 -14.40 5.03
N SER A 199 9.70 -15.73 5.17
CA SER A 199 10.71 -16.65 4.65
C SER A 199 10.81 -16.59 3.12
N LYS A 200 11.96 -17.02 2.56
CA LYS A 200 12.16 -17.11 1.11
C LYS A 200 11.10 -17.99 0.44
N GLY A 201 10.86 -17.76 -0.85
CA GLY A 201 9.80 -18.43 -1.61
C GLY A 201 8.99 -17.45 -2.44
N LEU A 202 7.74 -17.79 -2.73
CA LEU A 202 6.82 -16.91 -3.45
C LEU A 202 6.19 -15.90 -2.49
N LEU A 203 6.61 -14.65 -2.58
CA LEU A 203 6.22 -13.58 -1.68
C LEU A 203 5.32 -12.56 -2.37
N TYR A 204 4.32 -12.10 -1.62
CA TYR A 204 3.39 -11.06 -2.00
C TYR A 204 3.82 -9.70 -1.43
N CYS A 205 3.86 -8.69 -2.28
CA CYS A 205 4.21 -7.32 -1.92
C CYS A 205 2.98 -6.55 -1.43
N LEU A 206 2.86 -6.42 -0.10
CA LEU A 206 1.82 -5.58 0.53
C LEU A 206 2.16 -4.08 0.43
N SER A 207 3.44 -3.73 0.31
CA SER A 207 3.90 -2.37 -0.01
C SER A 207 4.73 -2.40 -1.29
N PRO A 208 5.15 -1.24 -1.85
CA PRO A 208 6.08 -1.26 -2.95
C PRO A 208 7.36 -2.01 -2.56
N CYS A 209 7.87 -2.83 -3.48
CA CYS A 209 9.03 -3.69 -3.25
C CYS A 209 10.20 -3.30 -4.15
N ILE A 210 11.41 -3.45 -3.64
CA ILE A 210 12.64 -3.17 -4.38
C ILE A 210 13.75 -4.15 -3.99
N GLY A 211 14.31 -4.81 -5.01
CA GLY A 211 15.39 -5.79 -4.84
C GLY A 211 16.74 -5.14 -4.57
N SER A 212 17.03 -4.00 -5.20
CA SER A 212 18.28 -3.25 -5.01
C SER A 212 18.08 -1.74 -5.14
N LEU A 213 18.81 -0.97 -4.31
CA LEU A 213 18.77 0.50 -4.31
C LEU A 213 20.14 1.04 -3.88
N PHE A 214 20.67 2.04 -4.60
CA PHE A 214 21.95 2.70 -4.30
C PHE A 214 23.13 1.73 -4.05
N GLY A 215 23.26 0.69 -4.88
CA GLY A 215 24.33 -0.31 -4.77
C GLY A 215 24.16 -1.33 -3.65
N LYS A 216 23.07 -1.26 -2.87
CA LYS A 216 22.71 -2.26 -1.86
C LYS A 216 21.64 -3.20 -2.41
N THR A 217 21.84 -4.50 -2.22
CA THR A 217 20.85 -5.53 -2.52
C THR A 217 20.11 -5.90 -1.24
N PHE A 218 18.78 -5.96 -1.30
CA PHE A 218 17.91 -6.32 -0.17
C PHE A 218 17.42 -7.77 -0.29
N PHE A 219 17.07 -8.18 -1.50
CA PHE A 219 16.74 -9.57 -1.84
C PHE A 219 17.16 -9.90 -3.26
N LYS A 220 17.43 -11.18 -3.51
CA LYS A 220 17.66 -11.73 -4.84
C LYS A 220 16.42 -12.49 -5.29
N ALA A 221 15.82 -12.05 -6.39
CA ALA A 221 14.66 -12.69 -6.99
C ALA A 221 15.08 -13.56 -8.18
N LYS A 222 14.53 -14.77 -8.27
CA LYS A 222 14.63 -15.61 -9.48
C LYS A 222 13.61 -15.15 -10.53
N TYR A 223 12.39 -14.86 -10.07
CA TYR A 223 11.28 -14.40 -10.90
C TYR A 223 10.50 -13.28 -10.21
N ILE A 224 10.00 -12.36 -11.02
CA ILE A 224 9.15 -11.24 -10.59
C ILE A 224 7.91 -11.24 -11.48
N ILE A 225 6.73 -11.26 -10.88
CA ILE A 225 5.44 -11.15 -11.55
C ILE A 225 4.73 -9.92 -10.99
N GLY A 226 4.83 -8.79 -11.67
CA GLY A 226 4.36 -7.53 -11.13
C GLY A 226 4.42 -6.39 -12.12
N ASP A 227 3.76 -5.29 -11.76
CA ASP A 227 3.85 -4.03 -12.47
C ASP A 227 4.86 -3.10 -11.79
N LYS A 228 5.47 -2.22 -12.58
CA LYS A 228 6.34 -1.16 -12.06
C LYS A 228 5.52 0.03 -11.58
N SER A 229 6.01 0.68 -10.54
CA SER A 229 5.46 1.93 -9.99
C SER A 229 6.59 2.87 -9.58
N ILE A 230 6.25 4.11 -9.26
CA ILE A 230 7.22 5.12 -8.83
C ILE A 230 7.06 5.34 -7.33
N TYR A 231 8.11 5.05 -6.57
CA TYR A 231 8.18 5.48 -5.18
C TYR A 231 8.46 6.98 -5.14
N SER A 232 7.60 7.70 -4.44
CA SER A 232 7.76 9.13 -4.20
C SER A 232 7.10 9.49 -2.87
N GLY A 233 7.55 10.60 -2.28
CA GLY A 233 6.96 11.08 -1.04
C GLY A 233 7.49 12.45 -0.66
N TRP A 234 6.84 13.05 0.33
CA TRP A 234 7.29 14.27 0.97
C TRP A 234 7.81 13.93 2.36
N PHE A 235 8.81 14.66 2.83
CA PHE A 235 9.24 14.60 4.22
C PHE A 235 9.24 16.01 4.82
N THR A 236 9.05 16.08 6.13
CA THR A 236 9.07 17.34 6.87
C THR A 236 9.74 17.06 8.20
N VAL A 237 10.76 17.85 8.51
CA VAL A 237 11.44 17.91 9.79
C VAL A 237 11.40 19.36 10.28
N ASP A 238 11.77 19.62 11.54
CA ASP A 238 11.60 20.94 12.16
C ASP A 238 12.27 22.08 11.38
N SER A 239 13.41 21.82 10.73
CA SER A 239 14.22 22.84 10.05
C SER A 239 14.10 22.85 8.51
N PHE A 240 13.61 21.78 7.88
CA PHE A 240 13.45 21.72 6.42
C PHE A 240 12.39 20.71 5.98
N SER A 241 11.92 20.86 4.75
CA SER A 241 11.00 19.92 4.12
C SER A 241 11.39 19.73 2.67
N GLY A 242 11.03 18.59 2.09
CA GLY A 242 11.43 18.30 0.72
C GLY A 242 10.84 17.02 0.18
N GLN A 243 11.19 16.76 -1.08
CA GLN A 243 10.82 15.55 -1.77
C GLN A 243 11.80 14.42 -1.41
N LYS A 244 11.25 13.26 -1.05
CA LYS A 244 12.05 12.03 -0.89
C LYS A 244 12.63 11.61 -2.25
N PRO A 245 13.73 10.83 -2.28
CA PRO A 245 14.25 10.26 -3.52
C PRO A 245 13.15 9.56 -4.31
N VAL A 246 13.15 9.79 -5.62
CA VAL A 246 12.19 9.20 -6.55
C VAL A 246 12.88 8.09 -7.33
N PHE A 247 12.32 6.89 -7.30
CA PHE A 247 12.88 5.73 -7.99
C PHE A 247 11.79 4.71 -8.33
N GLU A 248 12.12 3.83 -9.27
CA GLU A 248 11.23 2.76 -9.72
C GLU A 248 11.18 1.64 -8.67
N THR A 249 9.97 1.11 -8.43
CA THR A 249 9.70 0.00 -7.52
C THR A 249 8.71 -0.96 -8.14
N LEU A 250 8.60 -2.17 -7.61
CA LEU A 250 7.47 -3.05 -7.88
C LEU A 250 6.26 -2.52 -7.14
N ARG A 251 5.12 -2.44 -7.84
CA ARG A 251 3.85 -2.00 -7.27
C ARG A 251 3.35 -2.97 -6.20
N GLU A 252 2.58 -2.47 -5.25
CA GLU A 252 1.77 -3.30 -4.35
C GLU A 252 0.95 -4.32 -5.15
N GLY A 253 0.81 -5.54 -4.63
CA GLY A 253 0.19 -6.65 -5.34
C GLY A 253 1.16 -7.49 -6.20
N SER A 254 2.39 -7.03 -6.40
CA SER A 254 3.39 -7.82 -7.13
C SER A 254 3.78 -9.09 -6.36
N LEU A 255 4.11 -10.14 -7.11
CA LEU A 255 4.62 -11.41 -6.59
C LEU A 255 6.10 -11.55 -6.94
N VAL A 256 6.91 -11.99 -5.99
CA VAL A 256 8.36 -12.15 -6.15
C VAL A 256 8.78 -13.50 -5.63
N TYR A 257 9.43 -14.31 -6.47
CA TYR A 257 10.04 -15.55 -6.02
C TYR A 257 11.48 -15.26 -5.54
N VAL A 258 11.64 -15.15 -4.22
CA VAL A 258 12.88 -14.77 -3.55
C VAL A 258 13.73 -16.01 -3.26
N GLU A 259 15.00 -15.99 -3.67
CA GLU A 259 15.97 -17.06 -3.39
C GLU A 259 16.67 -16.84 -2.05
N SER A 260 17.01 -15.58 -1.77
CA SER A 260 17.71 -15.17 -0.56
C SER A 260 17.45 -13.71 -0.23
N PHE A 261 17.51 -13.41 1.06
CA PHE A 261 17.53 -12.06 1.57
C PHE A 261 18.93 -11.68 2.01
N SER A 262 19.30 -10.43 1.74
CA SER A 262 20.56 -9.84 2.22
C SER A 262 20.31 -8.96 3.45
N ASN A 263 19.15 -8.28 3.53
CA ASN A 263 18.75 -7.51 4.70
C ASN A 263 17.23 -7.24 4.70
N GLU A 264 16.46 -8.18 5.27
CA GLU A 264 14.98 -8.21 5.21
C GLU A 264 14.30 -6.95 5.76
N LYS A 265 14.76 -6.43 6.90
CA LYS A 265 14.01 -5.41 7.67
C LYS A 265 14.45 -3.97 7.43
N SER A 266 15.57 -3.75 6.74
CA SER A 266 16.15 -2.41 6.59
C SER A 266 15.28 -1.38 5.88
N LEU A 267 14.31 -1.82 5.07
CA LEU A 267 13.46 -0.92 4.27
C LEU A 267 12.02 -0.81 4.77
N MET A 268 11.58 -1.62 5.72
CA MET A 268 10.22 -1.53 6.26
C MET A 268 9.92 -0.17 6.91
N PRO A 269 10.85 0.49 7.65
CA PRO A 269 10.64 1.86 8.14
C PRO A 269 10.47 2.90 7.02
N ALA A 270 11.00 2.63 5.82
CA ALA A 270 10.79 3.47 4.64
C ALA A 270 9.45 3.20 3.95
N GLY A 271 8.64 2.26 4.45
CA GLY A 271 7.38 1.84 3.86
C GLY A 271 7.54 0.97 2.62
N LEU A 272 8.66 0.25 2.55
CA LEU A 272 9.05 -0.60 1.43
C LEU A 272 9.26 -2.04 1.91
N ASN A 273 9.16 -3.00 0.98
CA ASN A 273 9.45 -4.42 1.22
C ASN A 273 8.62 -5.06 2.36
N PHE A 274 7.35 -4.67 2.54
CA PHE A 274 6.38 -5.49 3.26
C PHE A 274 6.03 -6.72 2.42
N MET A 275 6.92 -7.70 2.44
CA MET A 275 6.83 -8.95 1.69
C MET A 275 6.34 -10.05 2.62
N LEU A 276 5.30 -10.77 2.19
CA LEU A 276 4.60 -11.75 3.01
C LEU A 276 4.32 -13.00 2.19
N ARG A 277 4.53 -14.18 2.78
CA ARG A 277 4.06 -15.44 2.22
C ARG A 277 2.59 -15.62 2.59
N ILE A 278 1.74 -15.75 1.59
CA ILE A 278 0.29 -15.90 1.74
C ILE A 278 -0.18 -17.05 0.82
N SER A 279 -1.24 -17.75 1.22
CA SER A 279 -1.80 -18.82 0.39
C SER A 279 -2.64 -18.29 -0.77
N ASP A 280 -3.35 -17.21 -0.46
CA ASP A 280 -4.27 -16.44 -1.28
C ASP A 280 -4.57 -15.12 -0.53
N LEU A 281 -5.22 -14.16 -1.18
CA LEU A 281 -5.55 -12.87 -0.55
C LEU A 281 -6.52 -13.01 0.63
N SER A 282 -7.44 -13.98 0.60
CA SER A 282 -8.36 -14.22 1.71
C SER A 282 -7.62 -14.58 3.00
N SER A 283 -6.49 -15.29 2.90
CA SER A 283 -5.70 -15.71 4.06
C SER A 283 -5.10 -14.54 4.85
N ILE A 284 -4.68 -13.46 4.18
CA ILE A 284 -4.19 -12.26 4.85
C ILE A 284 -5.36 -11.42 5.38
N LEU A 285 -6.43 -11.29 4.60
CA LEU A 285 -7.61 -10.52 5.03
C LEU A 285 -8.25 -11.11 6.29
N ASN A 286 -8.34 -12.43 6.41
CA ASN A 286 -8.84 -13.10 7.62
C ASN A 286 -7.95 -12.89 8.85
N LYS A 287 -6.64 -12.64 8.66
CA LYS A 287 -5.73 -12.33 9.77
C LYS A 287 -5.90 -10.90 10.27
N VAL A 288 -6.17 -9.95 9.39
CA VAL A 288 -6.12 -8.50 9.67
C VAL A 288 -7.48 -7.82 9.76
N SER A 289 -8.55 -8.49 9.32
CA SER A 289 -9.95 -8.03 9.45
C SER A 289 -10.72 -8.78 10.54
#